data_AF-A0A3D0Y7I4-F1
#
_entry.id   AF-A0A3D0Y7I4-F1
#
_cell.length_a   1.000
_cell.length_b   1.000
_cell.length_c   1.000
_cell.angle_alpha   90.00
_cell.angle_beta   90.00
_cell.angle_gamma   90.00
#
_symmetry.space_group_name_H-M   'P 1'
#
loop_
_entity.id
_entity.type
_entity.pdbx_description
1 polymer ?
#
loop_
_entity_poly.entity_id
_entity_poly.type
_entity_poly.pdbx_seq_one_letter_code
_entity_poly.pdbx_strand_id
1 'polypeptide(L)'
;MSKITLKNNREYTAFFEENELGGYTITVPALPGLVTEAKDMKQAKVVLQDAITCYIEGLKKSKVEIPKESFVASMRLQFAV
;
A
#
# COMPACT_ATOMS: atom_id res chain seq x y z
N MET A 1 -30.82 -17.10 10.25
CA MET A 1 -30.11 -17.15 8.96
C MET A 1 -29.68 -15.73 8.61
N SER A 2 -28.48 -15.35 9.05
CA SER A 2 -28.03 -13.95 9.04
C SER A 2 -27.36 -13.62 7.71
N LYS A 3 -27.82 -12.54 7.07
CA LYS A 3 -27.34 -12.00 5.79
C LYS A 3 -25.81 -11.83 5.83
N ILE A 4 -25.10 -12.55 4.96
CA ILE A 4 -23.66 -12.36 4.74
C ILE A 4 -23.53 -11.06 3.92
N THR A 5 -23.23 -9.96 4.60
CA THR A 5 -22.86 -8.70 3.94
C THR A 5 -21.47 -8.91 3.34
N LEU A 6 -21.40 -9.10 2.02
CA LEU A 6 -20.17 -9.11 1.23
C LEU A 6 -19.49 -7.73 1.37
N LYS A 7 -18.62 -7.59 2.38
CA LYS A 7 -17.67 -6.48 2.45
C LYS A 7 -16.63 -6.74 1.36
N ASN A 8 -16.60 -5.90 0.32
CA ASN A 8 -15.49 -5.86 -0.65
C ASN A 8 -14.21 -5.33 0.03
N ASN A 9 -13.69 -6.08 1.00
CA ASN A 9 -12.40 -5.81 1.60
C ASN A 9 -11.34 -6.02 0.54
N ARG A 10 -10.52 -4.99 0.32
CA ARG A 10 -9.30 -5.08 -0.49
C ARG A 10 -8.14 -5.03 0.47
N GLU A 11 -7.18 -5.90 0.23
CA GLU A 11 -5.95 -5.99 0.99
C GLU A 11 -4.84 -5.52 0.05
N TYR A 12 -3.85 -4.81 0.57
CA TYR A 12 -2.69 -4.35 -0.18
C TYR A 12 -1.44 -4.51 0.69
N THR A 13 -0.35 -4.96 0.10
CA THR A 13 0.93 -5.10 0.80
C THR A 13 1.75 -3.82 0.66
N ALA A 14 2.14 -3.23 1.79
CA ALA A 14 3.02 -2.07 1.83
C ALA A 14 4.46 -2.49 2.15
N PHE A 15 5.42 -1.91 1.44
CA PHE A 15 6.85 -2.09 1.64
C PHE A 15 7.42 -0.87 2.34
N PHE A 16 8.30 -1.09 3.30
CA PHE A 16 8.90 -0.07 4.13
C PHE A 16 10.40 -0.08 3.93
N GLU A 17 10.97 1.05 3.53
CA GLU A 17 12.39 1.27 3.37
C GLU A 17 12.82 2.39 4.29
N GLU A 18 13.88 2.18 5.08
CA GLU A 18 14.44 3.23 5.92
C GLU A 18 14.96 4.37 5.04
N ASN A 19 14.58 5.61 5.37
CA ASN A 19 15.02 6.79 4.63
C ASN A 19 16.11 7.56 5.38
N GLU A 20 16.78 8.49 4.67
CA GLU A 20 17.89 9.29 5.21
C GLU A 20 17.48 10.20 6.38
N LEU A 21 16.18 10.43 6.57
CA LEU A 21 15.61 11.25 7.64
C LEU A 21 15.30 10.45 8.92
N GLY A 22 15.64 9.16 8.95
CA GLY A 22 15.38 8.28 10.09
C GLY A 22 13.91 7.89 10.24
N GLY A 23 13.16 7.92 9.14
CA GLY A 23 11.81 7.38 9.01
C GLY A 23 11.76 6.27 7.96
N TYR A 24 10.58 6.08 7.37
CA TYR A 24 10.30 5.09 6.36
C TYR A 24 9.71 5.75 5.12
N THR A 25 10.29 5.45 3.97
CA THR A 25 9.62 5.59 2.68
C THR A 25 8.81 4.31 2.44
N ILE A 26 7.56 4.48 2.07
CA ILE A 26 6.58 3.42 2.00
C ILE A 26 5.99 3.38 0.59
N THR A 27 5.98 2.20 0.00
CA THR A 27 5.44 1.97 -1.33
C THR A 27 4.41 0.84 -1.32
N VAL A 28 3.46 0.88 -2.24
CA VAL A 28 2.43 -0.16 -2.41
C VAL A 28 2.46 -0.62 -3.87
N PRO A 29 3.14 -1.73 -4.20
CA PRO A 29 3.35 -2.15 -5.59
C PRO A 29 2.05 -2.37 -6.39
N ALA A 30 0.97 -2.79 -5.75
CA ALA A 30 -0.33 -2.93 -6.41
C ALA A 30 -0.99 -1.59 -6.77
N LEU A 31 -0.55 -0.49 -6.17
CA LEU A 31 -1.01 0.87 -6.44
C LEU A 31 0.18 1.68 -7.00
N PRO A 32 0.57 1.46 -8.27
CA PRO A 32 1.76 2.06 -8.84
C PRO A 32 1.69 3.59 -8.78
N GLY A 33 2.78 4.21 -8.34
CA GLY A 33 2.87 5.65 -8.14
C GLY A 33 2.42 6.15 -6.76
N LEU A 34 1.84 5.29 -5.91
CA LEU A 34 1.61 5.62 -4.51
C LEU A 34 2.91 5.43 -3.71
N VAL A 35 3.50 6.55 -3.33
CA VAL A 35 4.68 6.63 -2.44
C VAL A 35 4.32 7.57 -1.30
N THR A 36 4.62 7.17 -0.07
CA THR A 36 4.39 7.99 1.11
C THR A 36 5.55 7.87 2.09
N GLU A 37 5.67 8.81 3.01
CA GLU A 37 6.70 8.79 4.05
C GLU A 37 6.07 8.87 5.43
N ALA A 38 6.69 8.22 6.41
CA ALA A 38 6.29 8.30 7.80
C ALA A 38 7.48 8.09 8.73
N LYS A 39 7.49 8.75 9.88
CA LYS A 39 8.56 8.64 10.87
C LYS A 39 8.53 7.31 11.63
N ASP A 40 7.34 6.76 11.84
CA ASP A 40 7.14 5.54 12.62
C ASP A 40 5.94 4.72 12.12
N MET A 41 5.83 3.47 12.59
CA MET A 41 4.78 2.54 12.18
C MET A 41 3.36 3.01 12.54
N LYS A 42 3.18 3.79 13.60
CA LYS A 42 1.84 4.32 13.97
C LYS A 42 1.42 5.38 12.98
N GLN A 43 2.32 6.33 12.67
CA GLN A 43 2.07 7.36 11.66
C GLN A 43 1.87 6.73 10.28
N ALA A 44 2.71 5.76 9.91
CA ALA A 44 2.64 5.05 8.64
C ALA A 44 1.26 4.50 8.35
N LYS A 45 0.62 3.86 9.33
CA LYS A 45 -0.72 3.30 9.17
C LYS A 45 -1.75 4.38 8.82
N VAL A 46 -1.70 5.53 9.48
CA VAL A 46 -2.63 6.63 9.26
C VAL A 46 -2.43 7.23 7.87
N VAL A 47 -1.17 7.52 7.52
CA VAL A 47 -0.85 8.14 6.23
C VAL A 47 -1.13 7.19 5.06
N LEU A 48 -0.82 5.89 5.21
CA LEU A 48 -1.17 4.88 4.20
C LEU A 48 -2.68 4.75 4.00
N GLN A 49 -3.47 4.72 5.07
CA GLN A 49 -4.92 4.62 4.96
C GLN A 49 -5.51 5.81 4.19
N ASP A 50 -5.02 7.01 4.46
CA ASP A 50 -5.45 8.22 3.77
C ASP A 50 -4.99 8.23 2.30
N ALA A 51 -3.71 7.93 2.04
CA ALA A 51 -3.14 7.88 0.69
C ALA A 51 -3.85 6.85 -0.20
N ILE A 52 -4.10 5.63 0.31
CA ILE A 52 -4.81 4.58 -0.44
C ILE A 52 -6.25 5.00 -0.71
N THR A 53 -6.92 5.64 0.26
CA THR A 53 -8.29 6.15 0.09
C THR A 53 -8.33 7.20 -1.03
N CYS A 54 -7.44 8.19 -0.97
CA CYS A 54 -7.31 9.23 -1.98
C CYS A 54 -7.05 8.65 -3.38
N TYR A 55 -6.14 7.68 -3.49
CA TYR A 55 -5.82 7.01 -4.74
C TYR A 55 -7.03 6.27 -5.34
N ILE A 56 -7.74 5.51 -4.52
CA ILE A 56 -8.96 4.79 -4.95
C ILE A 56 -10.05 5.78 -5.39
N GLU A 57 -10.23 6.90 -4.69
CA GLU A 57 -11.17 7.93 -5.09
C GLU A 57 -10.81 8.57 -6.44
N GLY A 58 -9.52 8.81 -6.69
CA GLY A 58 -9.02 9.28 -7.98
C GLY A 58 -9.36 8.30 -9.11
N LEU A 59 -9.11 7.00 -8.91
CA LEU A 59 -9.46 5.97 -9.89
C LEU A 59 -10.97 5.89 -10.15
N LYS A 60 -11.80 5.99 -9.10
CA LYS A 60 -13.26 6.04 -9.23
C LYS A 60 -13.72 7.24 -10.06
N LYS A 61 -13.16 8.43 -9.82
CA LYS A 61 -13.48 9.65 -10.57
C LYS A 61 -13.10 9.53 -12.05
N SER A 62 -11.95 8.92 -12.33
CA SER A 62 -11.48 8.66 -13.70
C SER A 62 -12.13 7.43 -14.36
N LYS A 63 -13.04 6.72 -13.66
CA LYS A 63 -13.66 5.46 -14.11
C LYS A 63 -12.65 4.38 -14.53
N VAL A 64 -11.49 4.38 -13.89
CA VAL A 64 -10.44 3.37 -14.09
C VAL A 64 -10.69 2.22 -13.11
N GLU A 65 -10.42 0.99 -13.54
CA GLU A 65 -10.53 -0.17 -12.66
C GLU A 65 -9.54 -0.06 -11.51
N ILE A 66 -10.01 -0.30 -10.28
CA ILE A 66 -9.16 -0.29 -9.10
C ILE A 66 -8.32 -1.58 -9.12
N PRO A 67 -6.97 -1.48 -9.08
CA PRO A 67 -6.09 -2.64 -9.07
C PRO A 67 -6.43 -3.64 -7.96
N LYS A 68 -6.16 -4.90 -8.22
CA LYS A 68 -6.24 -5.98 -7.22
C LYS A 68 -4.83 -6.35 -6.81
N GLU A 69 -4.67 -6.67 -5.54
CA GLU A 69 -3.43 -7.26 -5.04
C GLU A 69 -3.14 -8.56 -5.77
N SER A 70 -1.89 -8.73 -6.16
CA SER A 70 -1.39 -9.97 -6.78
C SER A 70 -0.48 -10.71 -5.79
N PHE A 71 -0.06 -11.92 -6.12
CA PHE A 71 0.89 -12.63 -5.27
C PHE A 71 2.22 -11.85 -5.18
N VAL A 72 2.60 -11.49 -3.95
CA VAL A 72 3.83 -10.76 -3.67
C VAL A 72 4.81 -11.69 -2.95
N ALA A 73 6.03 -11.78 -3.46
CA ALA A 73 7.14 -12.47 -2.80
C ALA A 73 8.37 -11.57 -2.75
N SER A 74 9.02 -11.49 -1.60
CA SER A 74 10.31 -10.83 -1.42
C SER A 74 11.42 -11.87 -1.30
N MET A 75 12.49 -11.71 -2.09
CA MET A 75 13.65 -12.58 -2.05
C MET A 75 14.91 -11.74 -1.86
N ARG A 76 15.62 -11.96 -0.75
CA ARG A 76 16.91 -11.31 -0.50
C ARG A 76 18.03 -12.18 -1.09
N LEU A 77 18.69 -11.69 -2.13
CA LEU A 77 19.88 -12.31 -2.70
C LEU A 77 21.14 -11.62 -2.14
N GLN A 78 22.16 -12.41 -1.83
CA GLN A 78 23.48 -11.90 -1.44
C GLN A 78 24.49 -12.35 -2.47
N PHE A 79 25.31 -11.41 -2.95
CA PHE A 79 26.41 -11.67 -3.86
C PHE A 79 27.70 -11.25 -3.16
N ALA A 80 28.74 -12.07 -3.26
CA ALA A 80 30.09 -11.66 -2.88
C ALA A 80 30.67 -10.86 -4.05
N VAL A 81 31.20 -9.67 -3.75
CA VAL A 81 31.98 -8.86 -4.70
C VAL A 81 33.43 -9.31 -4.65
#